data_AF-A0A7S3M6T1-F1
#
_entry.id   AF-A0A7S3M6T1-F1
#
_cell.length_a   1.000
_cell.length_b   1.000
_cell.length_c   1.000
_cell.angle_alpha   90.00
_cell.angle_beta   90.00
_cell.angle_gamma   90.00
#
_symmetry.space_group_name_H-M   'P 1'
#
loop_
_entity.id
_entity.type
_entity.pdbx_description
1 polymer ?
#
loop_
_entity_poly.entity_id
_entity_poly.type
_entity_poly.pdbx_seq_one_letter_code
_entity_poly.pdbx_strand_id
1 'polypeptide(L)'
;ARSPLSPQVAGAGSGERKCGGSKSSSSSDAKATPGPTEIAKEAPSPAVPAEFVKSDAERAASAVEIEYCVGCRWMLRAGWTAQELLTTFTESGKPPMVSSVTLIPVVKPEGVFRVRVGGAEVWDRKARGGFPEAKQIKQLVRDVVNPQKDLGHSETKA
;
A
#
# COMPACT_ATOMS: atom_id res chain seq x y z
N ALA A 1 33.00 62.42 0.45
CA ALA A 1 31.96 62.74 -0.55
C ALA A 1 31.56 61.42 -1.22
N ARG A 2 30.34 60.91 -0.95
CA ARG A 2 29.18 60.89 -1.89
C ARG A 2 29.53 60.10 -3.17
N SER A 3 28.95 58.95 -3.51
CA SER A 3 27.54 58.55 -3.49
C SER A 3 27.38 57.03 -3.69
N PRO A 4 26.20 56.45 -3.40
CA PRO A 4 25.96 55.01 -3.37
C PRO A 4 25.51 54.44 -4.73
N LEU A 5 25.79 53.16 -4.98
CA LEU A 5 25.12 52.37 -6.02
C LEU A 5 23.98 51.57 -5.40
N SER A 6 22.77 51.93 -5.81
CA SER A 6 21.50 51.29 -5.47
C SER A 6 21.45 49.81 -5.90
N PRO A 7 20.85 48.92 -5.11
CA PRO A 7 20.33 47.66 -5.63
C PRO A 7 18.96 47.89 -6.29
N GLN A 8 18.82 47.42 -7.53
CA GLN A 8 17.56 47.39 -8.27
C GLN A 8 16.55 46.46 -7.59
N VAL A 9 15.29 46.91 -7.67
CA VAL A 9 14.09 46.23 -7.19
C VAL A 9 13.49 45.46 -8.37
N ALA A 10 13.24 44.16 -8.20
CA ALA A 10 12.26 43.38 -8.95
C ALA A 10 11.78 42.28 -7.98
N GLY A 11 10.54 42.22 -7.51
CA GLY A 11 9.29 42.57 -8.17
C GLY A 11 8.65 41.31 -8.75
N ALA A 12 8.37 40.29 -7.92
CA ALA A 12 7.51 39.17 -8.28
C ALA A 12 6.35 39.14 -7.27
N GLY A 13 5.19 39.63 -7.75
CA GLY A 13 3.98 39.83 -6.96
C GLY A 13 3.40 38.52 -6.46
N SER A 14 3.06 38.52 -5.16
CA SER A 14 2.07 37.65 -4.57
C SER A 14 0.72 37.92 -5.24
N GLY A 15 0.31 37.05 -6.15
CA GLY A 15 -1.03 37.02 -6.70
C GLY A 15 -1.99 36.40 -5.70
N GLU A 16 -2.32 37.13 -4.63
CA GLU A 16 -3.48 36.84 -3.79
C GLU A 16 -4.74 36.94 -4.67
N ARG A 17 -5.30 35.79 -5.03
CA ARG A 17 -6.64 35.73 -5.63
C ARG A 17 -7.65 36.12 -4.55
N LYS A 18 -8.01 37.39 -4.57
CA LYS A 18 -9.11 37.99 -3.81
C LYS A 18 -10.43 37.36 -4.26
N CYS A 19 -10.98 36.45 -3.47
CA CYS A 19 -12.37 36.05 -3.59
C CYS A 19 -13.24 37.26 -3.22
N GLY A 20 -13.94 37.80 -4.21
CA GLY A 20 -14.89 38.89 -4.01
C GLY A 20 -16.03 38.47 -3.10
N GLY A 21 -16.22 39.22 -2.02
CA GLY A 21 -17.43 39.17 -1.21
C GLY A 21 -18.53 39.99 -1.88
N SER A 22 -19.63 39.31 -2.24
CA SER A 22 -20.92 39.94 -2.50
C SER A 22 -21.75 39.86 -1.23
N LYS A 23 -22.27 41.01 -0.80
CA LYS A 23 -23.06 41.17 0.41
C LYS A 23 -24.36 40.36 0.37
N SER A 24 -24.71 39.92 1.58
CA SER A 24 -25.95 39.31 2.01
C SER A 24 -27.21 40.08 1.60
N SER A 25 -28.17 39.36 1.02
CA SER A 25 -29.60 39.63 1.22
C SER A 25 -30.27 38.33 1.68
N SER A 26 -30.98 38.47 2.80
CA SER A 26 -31.79 37.45 3.46
C SER A 26 -33.00 37.06 2.61
N SER A 27 -33.20 35.76 2.38
CA SER A 27 -34.52 35.18 2.17
C SER A 27 -34.53 33.80 2.79
N SER A 28 -35.38 33.65 3.80
CA SER A 28 -35.63 32.43 4.54
C SER A 28 -36.56 31.54 3.71
N ASP A 29 -36.00 30.57 3.00
CA ASP A 29 -36.77 29.47 2.42
C ASP A 29 -36.18 28.15 2.91
N ALA A 30 -36.96 27.46 3.73
CA ALA A 30 -36.66 26.15 4.27
C ALA A 30 -36.44 25.16 3.12
N LYS A 31 -35.18 24.87 2.80
CA LYS A 31 -34.83 23.87 1.79
C LYS A 31 -34.72 22.51 2.46
N ALA A 32 -35.65 21.63 2.08
CA ALA A 32 -35.70 20.23 2.45
C ALA A 32 -34.31 19.58 2.39
N THR A 33 -33.92 18.94 3.50
CA THR A 33 -32.77 18.04 3.54
C THR A 33 -33.05 16.89 2.57
N PRO A 34 -32.24 16.67 1.51
CA PRO A 34 -32.30 15.40 0.82
C PRO A 34 -31.90 14.32 1.84
N GLY A 35 -32.75 13.33 2.04
CA GLY A 35 -32.46 12.17 2.89
C GLY A 35 -31.17 11.49 2.45
N PRO A 36 -30.60 10.60 3.29
CA PRO A 36 -29.42 9.84 2.91
C PRO A 36 -29.76 9.10 1.62
N THR A 37 -29.14 9.49 0.51
CA THR A 37 -29.18 8.72 -0.72
C THR A 37 -28.64 7.35 -0.37
N GLU A 38 -29.52 6.34 -0.30
CA GLU A 38 -29.10 4.94 -0.31
C GLU A 38 -28.17 4.81 -1.51
N ILE A 39 -26.90 4.54 -1.24
CA ILE A 39 -26.01 3.99 -2.26
C ILE A 39 -26.66 2.66 -2.61
N ALA A 40 -27.40 2.66 -3.72
CA ALA A 40 -27.89 1.43 -4.32
C ALA A 40 -26.70 0.48 -4.38
N LYS A 41 -26.88 -0.74 -3.88
CA LYS A 41 -25.95 -1.84 -4.15
C LYS A 41 -25.94 -2.02 -5.66
N GLU A 42 -25.03 -1.31 -6.33
CA GLU A 42 -24.67 -1.57 -7.72
C GLU A 42 -24.30 -3.05 -7.76
N ALA A 43 -25.10 -3.84 -8.48
CA ALA A 43 -24.77 -5.23 -8.75
C ALA A 43 -23.39 -5.27 -9.42
N PRO A 44 -22.52 -6.25 -9.10
CA PRO A 44 -21.19 -6.31 -9.70
C PRO A 44 -21.29 -6.40 -11.22
N SER A 45 -20.87 -5.33 -11.89
CA SER A 45 -20.69 -5.22 -13.34
C SER A 45 -19.50 -6.05 -13.82
N PRO A 46 -19.50 -6.49 -15.09
CA PRO A 46 -19.79 -7.86 -15.49
C PRO A 46 -18.79 -8.88 -14.90
N ALA A 47 -19.28 -10.10 -14.71
CA ALA A 47 -18.54 -11.25 -14.21
C ALA A 47 -17.14 -11.34 -14.80
N VAL A 48 -16.12 -11.20 -13.95
CA VAL A 48 -14.75 -11.62 -14.25
C VAL A 48 -14.87 -13.06 -14.77
N PRO A 49 -14.32 -13.40 -15.96
CA PRO A 49 -14.42 -14.74 -16.51
C PRO A 49 -13.97 -15.77 -15.47
N ALA A 50 -14.69 -16.89 -15.33
CA ALA A 50 -14.44 -17.88 -14.28
C ALA A 50 -12.99 -18.43 -14.29
N GLU A 51 -12.33 -18.38 -15.44
CA GLU A 51 -10.92 -18.71 -15.63
C GLU A 51 -9.93 -17.78 -14.89
N PHE A 52 -10.39 -16.60 -14.41
CA PHE A 52 -9.61 -15.66 -13.62
C PHE A 52 -9.88 -15.75 -12.10
N VAL A 53 -10.84 -16.57 -11.67
CA VAL A 53 -11.24 -16.64 -10.25
C VAL A 53 -10.69 -17.92 -9.62
N LYS A 54 -9.49 -17.83 -9.04
CA LYS A 54 -9.02 -18.85 -8.07
C LYS A 54 -10.05 -19.02 -6.96
N SER A 55 -10.26 -20.26 -6.51
CA SER A 55 -11.10 -20.53 -5.33
C SER A 55 -10.59 -19.77 -4.12
N ASP A 56 -11.47 -19.44 -3.17
CA ASP A 56 -11.06 -18.71 -1.96
C ASP A 56 -10.01 -19.48 -1.15
N ALA A 57 -10.08 -20.81 -1.15
CA ALA A 57 -9.08 -21.66 -0.52
C ALA A 57 -7.71 -21.55 -1.20
N GLU A 58 -7.67 -21.52 -2.54
CA GLU A 58 -6.42 -21.36 -3.28
C GLU A 58 -5.84 -19.95 -3.12
N ARG A 59 -6.71 -18.92 -3.05
CA ARG A 59 -6.27 -17.57 -2.68
C ARG A 59 -5.73 -17.52 -1.25
N ALA A 60 -6.35 -18.20 -0.30
CA ALA A 60 -5.88 -18.24 1.08
C ALA A 60 -4.48 -18.89 1.17
N ALA A 61 -4.23 -19.97 0.43
CA ALA A 61 -2.95 -20.68 0.45
C ALA A 61 -1.74 -19.82 0.00
N SER A 62 -1.96 -18.84 -0.87
CA SER A 62 -0.92 -17.91 -1.34
C SER A 62 -1.03 -16.49 -0.76
N ALA A 63 -1.89 -16.28 0.24
CA ALA A 63 -2.07 -14.98 0.87
C ALA A 63 -0.90 -14.68 1.80
N VAL A 64 -0.32 -13.50 1.69
CA VAL A 64 0.78 -13.04 2.54
C VAL A 64 0.24 -12.13 3.63
N GLU A 65 0.65 -12.37 4.87
CA GLU A 65 0.36 -11.51 6.01
C GLU A 65 1.66 -10.93 6.56
N ILE A 66 1.74 -9.61 6.70
CA ILE A 66 2.89 -8.92 7.28
C ILE A 66 2.43 -8.22 8.55
N GLU A 67 2.74 -8.81 9.70
CA GLU A 67 2.55 -8.18 10.99
C GLU A 67 3.70 -7.21 11.27
N TYR A 68 3.38 -5.99 11.67
CA TYR A 68 4.41 -4.98 11.99
C TYR A 68 4.07 -4.17 13.24
N CYS A 69 5.11 -3.90 14.03
CA CYS A 69 5.04 -3.02 15.18
C CYS A 69 4.73 -1.57 14.75
N VAL A 70 3.57 -1.05 15.15
CA VAL A 70 3.19 0.35 14.88
C VAL A 70 4.04 1.33 15.69
N GLY A 71 4.31 1.02 16.97
CA GLY A 71 5.13 1.87 17.85
C GLY A 71 6.58 2.03 17.40
N CYS A 72 7.07 1.07 16.61
CA CYS A 72 8.43 1.04 16.09
C CYS A 72 8.58 1.80 14.76
N ARG A 73 7.48 2.34 14.22
CA ARG A 73 7.40 2.99 12.89
C ARG A 73 7.85 2.10 11.74
N TRP A 74 7.56 0.80 11.80
CA TRP A 74 7.98 -0.16 10.76
C TRP A 74 7.00 -0.33 9.61
N MET A 75 5.94 0.49 9.56
CA MET A 75 4.96 0.50 8.46
C MET A 75 5.65 0.65 7.09
N LEU A 76 6.62 1.56 6.96
CA LEU A 76 7.33 1.78 5.70
C LEU A 76 8.09 0.54 5.23
N ARG A 77 8.69 -0.21 6.16
CA ARG A 77 9.40 -1.46 5.83
C ARG A 77 8.42 -2.57 5.45
N ALA A 78 7.29 -2.66 6.13
CA ALA A 78 6.22 -3.60 5.80
C ALA A 78 5.65 -3.30 4.41
N GLY A 79 5.38 -2.02 4.10
CA GLY A 79 4.91 -1.57 2.79
C GLY A 79 5.92 -1.83 1.67
N TRP A 80 7.21 -1.55 1.89
CA TRP A 80 8.25 -1.90 0.92
C TRP A 80 8.35 -3.41 0.69
N THR A 81 8.30 -4.22 1.77
CA THR A 81 8.30 -5.69 1.64
C THR A 81 7.10 -6.18 0.82
N ALA A 82 5.92 -5.60 1.03
CA ALA A 82 4.73 -5.92 0.24
C ALA A 82 4.92 -5.58 -1.24
N GLN A 83 5.50 -4.42 -1.56
CA GLN A 83 5.80 -4.02 -2.93
C GLN A 83 6.80 -4.96 -3.60
N GLU A 84 7.87 -5.34 -2.90
CA GLU A 84 8.86 -6.31 -3.41
C GLU A 84 8.21 -7.65 -3.77
N LEU A 85 7.28 -8.14 -2.94
CA LEU A 85 6.57 -9.38 -3.19
C LEU A 85 5.58 -9.26 -4.36
N LEU A 86 4.73 -8.24 -4.36
CA LEU A 86 3.74 -8.04 -5.41
C LEU A 86 4.38 -7.83 -6.79
N THR A 87 5.48 -7.10 -6.87
CA THR A 87 6.21 -6.88 -8.13
C THR A 87 6.96 -8.12 -8.61
N THR A 88 7.38 -9.02 -7.71
CA THR A 88 8.12 -10.24 -8.06
C THR A 88 7.20 -11.39 -8.49
N PHE A 89 6.03 -11.50 -7.85
CA PHE A 89 5.11 -12.63 -7.98
C PHE A 89 3.85 -12.35 -8.83
N THR A 90 3.82 -11.19 -9.48
CA THR A 90 2.78 -10.82 -10.45
C THR A 90 3.40 -10.71 -11.84
N GLU A 91 2.83 -11.41 -12.81
CA GLU A 91 3.23 -11.33 -14.22
C GLU A 91 2.00 -11.03 -15.07
N SER A 92 2.13 -10.14 -16.04
CA SER A 92 1.01 -9.76 -16.91
C SER A 92 0.50 -10.97 -17.69
N GLY A 93 -0.81 -11.16 -17.72
CA GLY A 93 -1.45 -12.27 -18.44
C GLY A 93 -1.37 -13.64 -17.76
N LYS A 94 -0.86 -13.72 -16.52
CA LYS A 94 -0.86 -14.97 -15.72
C LYS A 94 -1.61 -14.79 -14.41
N PRO A 95 -2.19 -15.86 -13.84
CA PRO A 95 -2.73 -15.82 -12.49
C PRO A 95 -1.64 -15.41 -11.49
N PRO A 96 -1.95 -14.52 -10.53
CA PRO A 96 -0.97 -14.07 -9.57
C PRO A 96 -0.55 -15.22 -8.66
N MET A 97 0.75 -15.32 -8.40
CA MET A 97 1.32 -16.39 -7.57
C MET A 97 1.15 -16.07 -6.08
N VAL A 98 1.20 -14.78 -5.74
CA VAL A 98 0.75 -14.23 -4.46
C VAL A 98 -0.62 -13.61 -4.68
N SER A 99 -1.63 -14.12 -3.99
CA SER A 99 -3.02 -13.69 -4.16
C SER A 99 -3.31 -12.33 -3.53
N SER A 100 -2.69 -12.06 -2.38
CA SER A 100 -2.85 -10.82 -1.62
C SER A 100 -1.66 -10.61 -0.69
N VAL A 101 -1.47 -9.35 -0.28
CA VAL A 101 -0.59 -9.00 0.83
C VAL A 101 -1.38 -8.13 1.80
N THR A 102 -1.54 -8.59 3.03
CA THR A 102 -2.23 -7.87 4.11
C THR A 102 -1.20 -7.32 5.09
N LEU A 103 -1.24 -6.01 5.31
CA LEU A 103 -0.44 -5.34 6.34
C LEU A 103 -1.23 -5.29 7.64
N ILE A 104 -0.72 -5.95 8.68
CA ILE A 104 -1.40 -6.10 9.97
C ILE A 104 -0.68 -5.25 11.03
N PRO A 105 -1.26 -4.14 11.49
CA PRO A 105 -0.68 -3.33 12.56
C PRO A 105 -0.74 -4.08 13.89
N VAL A 106 0.40 -4.19 14.57
CA VAL A 106 0.52 -4.78 15.91
C VAL A 106 0.95 -3.71 16.91
N VAL A 107 0.13 -3.51 17.95
CA VAL A 107 0.41 -2.56 19.04
C VAL A 107 1.26 -3.22 20.13
N LYS A 108 0.91 -4.45 20.51
CA LYS A 108 1.65 -5.28 21.49
C LYS A 108 1.69 -6.74 21.01
N PRO A 109 2.79 -7.48 21.25
CA PRO A 109 4.06 -7.00 21.81
C PRO A 109 4.80 -6.08 20.84
N GLU A 110 5.69 -5.25 21.38
CA GLU A 110 6.56 -4.40 20.56
C GLU A 110 7.64 -5.22 19.83
N GLY A 111 8.18 -4.64 18.77
CA GLY A 111 9.26 -5.23 17.99
C GLY A 111 8.84 -6.43 17.14
N VAL A 112 7.54 -6.61 16.90
CA VAL A 112 7.00 -7.61 15.97
C VAL A 112 7.27 -7.19 14.53
N PHE A 113 7.88 -8.10 13.78
CA PHE A 113 7.89 -8.08 12.33
C PHE A 113 7.87 -9.54 11.87
N ARG A 114 6.69 -9.99 11.44
CA ARG A 114 6.47 -11.37 11.00
C ARG A 114 5.85 -11.41 9.62
N VAL A 115 6.25 -12.41 8.85
CA VAL A 115 5.68 -12.67 7.53
C VAL A 115 5.15 -14.09 7.52
N ARG A 116 3.88 -14.25 7.15
CA ARG A 116 3.21 -15.54 6.96
C ARG A 116 2.72 -15.67 5.52
N VAL A 117 2.72 -16.88 4.99
CA VAL A 117 2.20 -17.21 3.65
C VAL A 117 1.27 -18.42 3.80
N GLY A 118 0.00 -18.28 3.41
CA GLY A 118 -0.96 -19.37 3.58
C GLY A 118 -1.15 -19.82 5.03
N GLY A 119 -0.90 -18.91 5.99
CA GLY A 119 -0.89 -19.19 7.42
C GLY A 119 0.45 -19.72 7.97
N ALA A 120 1.39 -20.16 7.12
CA ALA A 120 2.71 -20.64 7.55
C ALA A 120 3.68 -19.48 7.78
N GLU A 121 4.38 -19.47 8.93
CA GLU A 121 5.41 -18.46 9.21
C GLU A 121 6.67 -18.69 8.38
N VAL A 122 7.01 -17.70 7.54
CA VAL A 122 8.23 -17.71 6.73
C VAL A 122 9.32 -16.83 7.35
N TRP A 123 8.94 -15.81 8.12
CA TRP A 123 9.87 -14.92 8.80
C TRP A 123 9.36 -14.47 10.17
N ASP A 124 10.21 -14.52 11.19
CA ASP A 124 10.04 -13.77 12.45
C ASP A 124 11.36 -13.05 12.76
N ARG A 125 11.27 -11.73 12.92
CA ARG A 125 12.41 -10.89 13.29
C ARG A 125 13.11 -11.34 14.57
N LYS A 126 12.36 -11.72 15.60
CA LYS A 126 12.93 -12.13 16.89
C LYS A 126 13.68 -13.45 16.75
N ALA A 127 13.12 -14.40 15.98
CA ALA A 127 13.74 -15.70 15.75
C ALA A 127 15.00 -15.60 14.87
N ARG A 128 14.98 -14.70 13.87
CA ARG A 128 16.06 -14.58 12.87
C ARG A 128 17.01 -13.40 13.09
N GLY A 129 16.87 -12.69 14.21
CA GLY A 129 17.79 -11.63 14.62
C GLY A 129 17.76 -10.37 13.76
N GLY A 130 16.69 -10.12 13.01
CA GLY A 130 16.67 -8.99 12.09
C GLY A 130 15.49 -8.96 11.12
N PHE A 131 15.55 -8.05 10.18
CA PHE A 131 14.59 -7.99 9.08
C PHE A 131 15.12 -8.80 7.90
N PRO A 132 14.23 -9.37 7.08
CA PRO A 132 14.70 -10.08 5.91
C PRO A 132 15.26 -9.09 4.90
N GLU A 133 16.31 -9.50 4.18
CA GLU A 133 16.70 -8.83 2.95
C GLU A 133 15.70 -9.17 1.82
N ALA A 134 15.64 -8.31 0.80
CA ALA A 134 14.74 -8.49 -0.34
C ALA A 134 14.89 -9.88 -0.99
N LYS A 135 16.15 -10.30 -1.19
CA LYS A 135 16.48 -11.62 -1.74
C LYS A 135 15.89 -12.74 -0.90
N GLN A 136 16.14 -12.69 0.40
CA GLN A 136 15.78 -13.74 1.34
C GLN A 136 14.27 -13.88 1.48
N ILE A 137 13.53 -12.78 1.59
CA ILE A 137 12.06 -12.86 1.70
C ILE A 137 11.43 -13.38 0.40
N LYS A 138 11.96 -12.98 -0.77
CA LYS A 138 11.47 -13.48 -2.05
C LYS A 138 11.68 -15.00 -2.16
N GLN A 139 12.85 -15.50 -1.76
CA GLN A 139 13.12 -16.94 -1.77
C GLN A 139 12.18 -17.71 -0.83
N LEU A 140 12.05 -17.26 0.41
CA LEU A 140 11.17 -17.93 1.39
C LEU A 140 9.71 -17.94 0.95
N VAL A 141 9.21 -16.86 0.34
CA VAL A 141 7.85 -16.81 -0.20
C VAL A 141 7.73 -17.73 -1.43
N ARG A 142 8.72 -17.72 -2.33
CA ARG A 142 8.78 -18.61 -3.50
C ARG A 142 8.67 -20.07 -3.09
N ASP A 143 9.46 -20.49 -2.10
CA ASP A 143 9.51 -21.87 -1.62
C ASP A 143 8.13 -22.36 -1.12
N VAL A 144 7.24 -21.45 -0.72
CA VAL A 144 5.86 -21.78 -0.33
C VAL A 144 4.89 -21.71 -1.51
N VAL A 145 4.91 -20.64 -2.32
CA VAL A 145 3.87 -20.41 -3.35
C VAL A 145 4.15 -21.11 -4.68
N ASN A 146 5.42 -21.24 -5.06
CA ASN A 146 5.85 -21.93 -6.28
C ASN A 146 7.37 -22.23 -6.23
N PRO A 147 7.76 -23.40 -5.69
CA PRO A 147 9.16 -23.83 -5.59
C PRO A 147 9.93 -23.83 -6.93
N GLN A 148 9.22 -23.95 -8.06
CA GLN A 148 9.83 -24.09 -9.39
C GLN A 148 10.07 -22.74 -10.08
N LYS A 149 9.62 -21.61 -9.51
CA LYS A 149 9.90 -20.29 -10.08
C LYS A 149 11.37 -19.93 -9.89
N ASP A 150 12.01 -19.55 -10.99
CA ASP A 150 13.32 -18.89 -10.99
C ASP A 150 13.17 -17.40 -10.59
N LEU A 151 13.93 -16.98 -9.58
CA LEU A 151 14.00 -15.58 -9.12
C LEU A 151 15.21 -14.81 -9.70
N GLY A 152 15.95 -15.39 -10.65
CA GLY A 152 17.07 -14.78 -11.34
C GLY A 152 18.17 -14.35 -10.36
N HIS A 153 18.51 -13.05 -10.33
CA HIS A 153 19.52 -12.51 -9.40
C HIS A 153 19.15 -12.65 -7.92
N SER A 154 17.87 -12.92 -7.61
CA SER A 154 17.44 -13.17 -6.25
C SER A 154 17.60 -14.64 -5.84
N GLU A 155 18.15 -15.51 -6.68
CA GLU A 155 18.53 -16.87 -6.29
C GLU A 155 19.90 -16.94 -5.63
N THR A 156 20.03 -17.81 -4.64
CA THR A 156 21.30 -18.19 -4.03
C THR A 156 21.64 -19.52 -4.65
N LYS A 157 22.71 -19.56 -5.46
CA LYS A 157 23.22 -20.82 -5.97
C LYS A 157 23.66 -21.66 -4.76
N ALA A 158 23.20 -22.90 -4.73
CA ALA A 158 23.65 -23.89 -3.75
C ALA A 158 25.15 -24.14 -3.86
#